data_AF-A0A2V6NI78-F1
#
_entry.id   AF-A0A2V6NI78-F1
#
_cell.length_a   1.000
_cell.length_b   1.000
_cell.length_c   1.000
_cell.angle_alpha   90.00
_cell.angle_beta   90.00
_cell.angle_gamma   90.00
#
_symmetry.space_group_name_H-M   'P 1'
#
loop_
_entity.id
_entity.type
_entity.pdbx_description
1 polymer ?
#
loop_
_entity_poly.entity_id
_entity_poly.type
_entity_poly.pdbx_seq_one_letter_code
_entity_poly.pdbx_strand_id
1 'polypeptide(L)'
;MSEEPKAKLRLEIAHVLFIDIVGYSTRLTDEQQALVDQLNQVVRGSDEFQKASAMGRLMKIPTGDGMALIFYNSPEQPVECAVEISRGLRGHPGFGVRMGVHSGPVSAVTDVNDRINAAGVGINLAQRVMDCGDAGHILLSKRVAEDLQQNGRWRPSLHDLGEVEMKHGERVHVFNFYTEDAGNSEPPKKMPQAKAIHRAEAERSKERIEPKRARFSICVLPFANMSGDREQEYFSDGITEDIITDLSKVSALDIISRNTAFTFKNKPVDVRQVAAQLRVSHVLEGSVRKAAGRVRITAQLIDGSNDSHLWAERYDRDLNDIFALQDEISRAIVDALKVKLLPEEKKAIERRGTENVDAYNLYLMARESYATGFEGDGRRNETIIRLCRRAVEIDPNYAEAWALIAMAEMLLRSNSSGGGDGGLTAAERALELNADLAEAHAVKARIFSEEKRHEEASREIETALRLDPESHQVNKCAALLRFRQQRLKESVPYFEKAVALEEGDFGSAGMLITCYTALGNPEAARRAAEITLARAEKVLARDSNNGSAMGHGSDALAVLGQSERAKDWMARALLPSPTI
;
A
#
# COMPACT_ATOMS: atom_id res chain seq x y z
N MET A 1 -35.15 -42.98 -11.91
CA MET A 1 -33.67 -43.02 -11.94
C MET A 1 -33.19 -41.65 -11.55
N SER A 2 -32.51 -41.58 -10.41
CA SER A 2 -32.02 -40.37 -9.76
C SER A 2 -30.98 -39.65 -10.61
N GLU A 3 -31.26 -38.39 -10.99
CA GLU A 3 -30.24 -37.48 -11.50
C GLU A 3 -29.32 -37.09 -10.35
N GLU A 4 -28.04 -37.48 -10.43
CA GLU A 4 -26.99 -36.89 -9.59
C GLU A 4 -26.84 -35.40 -9.92
N PRO A 5 -26.67 -34.53 -8.93
CA PRO A 5 -26.54 -33.10 -9.17
C PRO A 5 -25.19 -32.82 -9.86
N LYS A 6 -25.23 -32.33 -11.11
CA LYS A 6 -24.06 -31.73 -11.76
C LYS A 6 -23.46 -30.68 -10.82
N ALA A 7 -22.26 -30.95 -10.32
CA ALA A 7 -21.52 -30.04 -9.45
C ALA A 7 -21.37 -28.68 -10.17
N LYS A 8 -22.03 -27.64 -9.63
CA LYS A 8 -21.85 -26.25 -10.06
C LYS A 8 -20.35 -25.94 -10.08
N LEU A 9 -19.83 -25.48 -11.22
CA LEU A 9 -18.50 -24.86 -11.34
C LEU A 9 -18.40 -23.71 -10.33
N ARG A 10 -17.77 -23.96 -9.19
CA ARG A 10 -17.57 -22.98 -8.12
C ARG A 10 -16.15 -22.45 -8.22
N LEU A 11 -16.01 -21.16 -8.49
CA LEU A 11 -14.75 -20.45 -8.30
C LEU A 11 -14.49 -20.40 -6.79
N GLU A 12 -13.39 -21.00 -6.33
CA GLU A 12 -12.97 -21.00 -4.92
C GLU A 12 -11.53 -20.47 -4.86
N ILE A 13 -11.16 -19.82 -3.75
CA ILE A 13 -9.75 -19.51 -3.49
C ILE A 13 -9.08 -20.81 -3.09
N ALA A 14 -8.04 -21.19 -3.82
CA ALA A 14 -7.27 -22.38 -3.54
C ALA A 14 -5.76 -22.07 -3.49
N HIS A 15 -5.02 -22.96 -2.86
CA HIS A 15 -3.58 -22.85 -2.62
C HIS A 15 -2.88 -23.93 -3.44
N VAL A 16 -2.16 -23.50 -4.48
CA VAL A 16 -1.64 -24.37 -5.52
C VAL A 16 -0.14 -24.54 -5.34
N LEU A 17 0.32 -25.79 -5.26
CA LEU A 17 1.71 -26.19 -5.40
C LEU A 17 1.91 -26.82 -6.78
N PHE A 18 2.70 -26.18 -7.63
CA PHE A 18 3.20 -26.75 -8.88
C PHE A 18 4.58 -27.37 -8.66
N ILE A 19 4.80 -28.53 -9.26
CA ILE A 19 6.04 -29.29 -9.17
C ILE A 19 6.40 -29.78 -10.57
N ASP A 20 7.64 -29.57 -10.99
CA ASP A 20 8.15 -30.00 -12.28
C ASP A 20 9.57 -30.59 -12.17
N ILE A 21 9.84 -31.67 -12.92
CA ILE A 21 11.12 -32.37 -12.93
C ILE A 21 12.07 -31.64 -13.87
N VAL A 22 13.16 -31.11 -13.31
CA VAL A 22 14.14 -30.35 -14.09
C VAL A 22 14.96 -31.29 -14.98
N GLY A 23 14.94 -31.02 -16.29
CA GLY A 23 15.69 -31.79 -17.28
C GLY A 23 14.98 -33.05 -17.79
N TYR A 24 13.69 -33.23 -17.48
CA TYR A 24 12.88 -34.38 -17.91
C TYR A 24 12.99 -34.70 -19.42
N SER A 25 12.81 -33.69 -20.29
CA SER A 25 12.81 -33.88 -21.76
C SER A 25 14.16 -34.25 -22.35
N THR A 26 15.25 -34.21 -21.58
CA THR A 26 16.61 -34.59 -22.04
C THR A 26 16.99 -36.03 -21.70
N ARG A 27 16.11 -36.77 -21.02
CA ARG A 27 16.33 -38.15 -20.58
C ARG A 27 15.73 -39.17 -21.56
N LEU A 28 16.21 -40.42 -21.47
CA LEU A 28 15.63 -41.55 -22.19
C LEU A 28 14.21 -41.87 -21.67
N THR A 29 13.35 -42.46 -22.51
CA THR A 29 11.95 -42.75 -22.16
C THR A 29 11.79 -43.62 -20.91
N ASP A 30 12.66 -44.62 -20.73
CA ASP A 30 12.62 -45.50 -19.56
C ASP A 30 13.04 -44.76 -18.27
N GLU A 31 13.97 -43.80 -18.39
CA GLU A 31 14.35 -42.92 -17.29
C GLU A 31 13.22 -41.93 -16.95
N GLN A 32 12.53 -41.39 -17.96
CA GLN A 32 11.39 -40.49 -17.77
C GLN A 32 10.27 -41.12 -16.93
N GLN A 33 9.89 -42.35 -17.25
CA GLN A 33 8.87 -43.08 -16.49
C GLN A 33 9.31 -43.28 -15.03
N ALA A 34 10.55 -43.71 -14.80
CA ALA A 34 11.09 -43.91 -13.45
C ALA A 34 11.12 -42.60 -12.63
N LEU A 35 11.44 -41.46 -13.26
CA LEU A 35 11.46 -40.14 -12.62
C LEU A 35 10.06 -39.70 -12.17
N VAL A 36 9.03 -39.92 -12.99
CA VAL A 36 7.63 -39.61 -12.65
C VAL A 36 7.12 -40.54 -11.54
N ASP A 37 7.44 -41.82 -11.60
CA ASP A 37 7.05 -42.79 -10.56
C ASP A 37 7.70 -42.46 -9.22
N GLN A 38 8.96 -42.05 -9.24
CA GLN A 38 9.68 -41.59 -8.05
C GLN A 38 9.07 -40.31 -7.48
N LEU A 39 8.74 -39.32 -8.33
CA LEU A 39 8.04 -38.10 -7.88
C LEU A 39 6.70 -38.45 -7.20
N ASN A 40 5.91 -39.32 -7.85
CA ASN A 40 4.64 -39.79 -7.31
C ASN A 40 4.79 -40.48 -5.95
N GLN A 41 5.83 -41.29 -5.78
CA GLN A 41 6.11 -41.96 -4.51
C GLN A 41 6.43 -40.96 -3.40
N VAL A 42 7.30 -39.98 -3.67
CA VAL A 42 7.73 -38.97 -2.70
C VAL A 42 6.56 -38.06 -2.31
N VAL A 43 5.79 -37.60 -3.29
CA VAL A 43 4.60 -36.77 -3.04
C VAL A 43 3.56 -37.53 -2.22
N ARG A 44 3.29 -38.81 -2.54
CA ARG A 44 2.32 -39.62 -1.76
C ARG A 44 2.83 -39.95 -0.35
N GLY A 45 4.13 -39.93 -0.14
CA GLY A 45 4.77 -40.13 1.14
C GLY A 45 4.76 -38.91 2.06
N SER A 46 4.34 -37.74 1.56
CA SER A 46 4.31 -36.52 2.37
C SER A 46 3.09 -36.50 3.31
N ASP A 47 3.29 -36.07 4.55
CA ASP A 47 2.25 -36.07 5.57
C ASP A 47 1.11 -35.12 5.18
N GLU A 48 1.45 -33.96 4.62
CA GLU A 48 0.46 -32.95 4.24
C GLU A 48 -0.40 -33.41 3.04
N PHE A 49 0.21 -34.14 2.09
CA PHE A 49 -0.54 -34.78 1.01
C PHE A 49 -1.52 -35.83 1.54
N GLN A 50 -1.08 -36.69 2.46
CA GLN A 50 -1.90 -37.74 3.04
C GLN A 50 -3.08 -37.16 3.84
N LYS A 51 -2.81 -36.16 4.69
CA LYS A 51 -3.85 -35.44 5.46
C LYS A 51 -4.89 -34.81 4.52
N ALA A 52 -4.46 -34.03 3.53
CA ALA A 52 -5.37 -33.35 2.62
C ALA A 52 -6.16 -34.34 1.73
N SER A 53 -5.53 -35.44 1.31
CA SER A 53 -6.20 -36.50 0.54
C SER A 53 -7.21 -37.28 1.39
N ALA A 54 -6.94 -37.56 2.66
CA ALA A 54 -7.86 -38.25 3.57
C ALA A 54 -9.10 -37.39 3.90
N MET A 55 -8.94 -36.06 3.93
CA MET A 55 -10.05 -35.11 4.11
C MET A 55 -10.88 -34.89 2.83
N GLY A 56 -10.49 -35.48 1.70
CA GLY A 56 -11.15 -35.22 0.41
C GLY A 56 -11.00 -33.78 -0.09
N ARG A 57 -10.04 -33.02 0.44
CA ARG A 57 -9.81 -31.59 0.14
C ARG A 57 -8.47 -31.35 -0.56
N LEU A 58 -8.14 -32.23 -1.50
CA LEU A 58 -6.95 -32.14 -2.35
C LEU A 58 -7.29 -32.53 -3.79
N MET A 59 -7.09 -31.62 -4.73
CA MET A 59 -7.15 -31.94 -6.17
C MET A 59 -5.75 -32.16 -6.72
N LYS A 60 -5.61 -33.16 -7.60
CA LYS A 60 -4.34 -33.65 -8.15
C LYS A 60 -4.41 -33.60 -9.66
N ILE A 61 -3.51 -32.85 -10.30
CA ILE A 61 -3.50 -32.67 -11.75
C ILE A 61 -2.12 -33.05 -12.30
N PRO A 62 -2.00 -34.12 -13.10
CA PRO A 62 -0.74 -34.47 -13.74
C PRO A 62 -0.43 -33.51 -14.90
N THR A 63 0.82 -33.06 -15.03
CA THR A 63 1.27 -32.16 -16.11
C THR A 63 2.18 -32.84 -17.14
N GLY A 64 2.47 -34.13 -16.97
CA GLY A 64 3.36 -34.93 -17.82
C GLY A 64 4.70 -35.18 -17.15
N ASP A 65 5.50 -34.12 -17.01
CA ASP A 65 6.81 -34.07 -16.33
C ASP A 65 6.73 -33.67 -14.85
N GLY A 66 5.51 -33.54 -14.34
CA GLY A 66 5.25 -33.05 -12.99
C GLY A 66 3.78 -33.16 -12.60
N MET A 67 3.39 -32.35 -11.61
CA MET A 67 2.00 -32.28 -11.15
C MET A 67 1.68 -30.95 -10.47
N ALA A 68 0.39 -30.63 -10.42
CA ALA A 68 -0.16 -29.60 -9.54
C ALA A 68 -1.00 -30.23 -8.43
N LEU A 69 -0.76 -29.77 -7.20
CA LEU A 69 -1.51 -30.10 -6.00
C LEU A 69 -2.27 -28.87 -5.53
N ILE A 70 -3.59 -28.98 -5.42
CA ILE A 70 -4.47 -27.87 -5.07
C ILE A 70 -5.11 -28.15 -3.71
N PHE A 71 -4.71 -27.35 -2.73
CA PHE A 71 -5.19 -27.37 -1.36
C PHE A 71 -6.25 -26.29 -1.16
N TYR A 72 -7.17 -26.51 -0.22
CA TYR A 72 -8.31 -25.61 -0.02
C TYR A 72 -8.45 -25.06 1.41
N ASN A 73 -7.61 -25.48 2.37
CA ASN A 73 -7.80 -25.10 3.77
C ASN A 73 -6.87 -23.96 4.22
N SER A 74 -5.59 -23.99 3.83
CA SER A 74 -4.62 -22.99 4.27
C SER A 74 -3.48 -22.77 3.26
N PRO A 75 -2.95 -21.54 3.16
CA PRO A 75 -1.78 -21.23 2.35
C PRO A 75 -0.49 -21.89 2.86
N GLU A 76 -0.47 -22.39 4.11
CA GLU A 76 0.68 -23.12 4.67
C GLU A 76 0.81 -24.53 4.09
N GLN A 77 -0.31 -25.19 3.74
CA GLN A 77 -0.32 -26.60 3.29
C GLN A 77 0.56 -26.85 2.06
N PRO A 78 0.46 -26.08 0.96
CA PRO A 78 1.34 -26.30 -0.18
C PRO A 78 2.83 -26.04 0.14
N VAL A 79 3.15 -25.14 1.07
CA VAL A 79 4.54 -24.86 1.45
C VAL A 79 5.09 -25.98 2.34
N GLU A 80 4.32 -26.46 3.31
CA GLU A 80 4.69 -27.64 4.11
C GLU A 80 4.89 -28.86 3.22
N CYS A 81 3.95 -29.11 2.30
CA CYS A 81 4.06 -30.22 1.35
C CYS A 81 5.33 -30.09 0.48
N ALA A 82 5.68 -28.88 0.02
CA ALA A 82 6.89 -28.64 -0.75
C ALA A 82 8.16 -28.92 0.08
N VAL A 83 8.17 -28.53 1.37
CA VAL A 83 9.27 -28.80 2.30
C VAL A 83 9.45 -30.31 2.52
N GLU A 84 8.35 -31.04 2.76
CA GLU A 84 8.35 -32.50 2.93
C GLU A 84 8.88 -33.21 1.67
N ILE A 85 8.45 -32.77 0.49
CA ILE A 85 8.96 -33.27 -0.80
C ILE A 85 10.46 -32.99 -0.92
N SER A 86 10.90 -31.75 -0.69
CA SER A 86 12.33 -31.40 -0.74
C SER A 86 13.17 -32.27 0.20
N ARG A 87 12.69 -32.57 1.41
CA ARG A 87 13.37 -33.47 2.35
C ARG A 87 13.41 -34.91 1.83
N GLY A 88 12.30 -35.42 1.32
CA GLY A 88 12.21 -36.76 0.73
C GLY A 88 13.17 -36.95 -0.46
N LEU A 89 13.45 -35.89 -1.21
CA LEU A 89 14.34 -35.92 -2.37
C LEU A 89 15.84 -35.81 -2.04
N ARG A 90 16.23 -35.45 -0.80
CA ARG A 90 17.65 -35.38 -0.42
C ARG A 90 18.40 -36.71 -0.56
N GLY A 91 17.69 -37.83 -0.45
CA GLY A 91 18.25 -39.18 -0.64
C GLY A 91 18.53 -39.54 -2.11
N HIS A 92 18.20 -38.67 -3.07
CA HIS A 92 18.23 -38.96 -4.49
C HIS A 92 19.08 -37.95 -5.28
N PRO A 93 20.42 -38.02 -5.17
CA PRO A 93 21.33 -37.12 -5.88
C PRO A 93 21.13 -37.24 -7.40
N GLY A 94 20.83 -36.12 -8.07
CA GLY A 94 20.54 -36.06 -9.50
C GLY A 94 19.05 -35.96 -9.86
N PHE A 95 18.15 -36.05 -8.87
CA PHE A 95 16.72 -35.84 -9.01
C PHE A 95 16.33 -34.43 -8.52
N GLY A 96 16.32 -33.47 -9.44
CA GLY A 96 15.99 -32.08 -9.14
C GLY A 96 14.57 -31.72 -9.56
N VAL A 97 13.74 -31.30 -8.61
CA VAL A 97 12.45 -30.67 -8.91
C VAL A 97 12.53 -29.16 -8.72
N ARG A 98 11.70 -28.42 -9.44
CA ARG A 98 11.43 -27.01 -9.16
C ARG A 98 9.97 -26.88 -8.73
N MET A 99 9.72 -26.07 -7.72
CA MET A 99 8.39 -25.93 -7.14
C MET A 99 7.96 -24.46 -7.09
N GLY A 100 6.68 -24.22 -7.32
CA GLY A 100 6.08 -22.89 -7.26
C GLY A 100 4.75 -22.91 -6.52
N VAL A 101 4.55 -21.96 -5.62
CA VAL A 101 3.35 -21.86 -4.78
C VAL A 101 2.65 -20.53 -4.96
N HIS A 102 1.34 -20.59 -5.18
CA HIS A 102 0.49 -19.41 -5.24
C HIS A 102 -0.91 -19.70 -4.69
N SER A 103 -1.56 -18.66 -4.14
CA SER A 103 -2.93 -18.72 -3.63
C SER A 103 -3.83 -17.78 -4.42
N GLY A 104 -4.88 -18.31 -5.03
CA GLY A 104 -5.74 -17.51 -5.90
C GLY A 104 -6.99 -18.24 -6.38
N PRO A 105 -7.83 -17.57 -7.18
CA PRO A 105 -9.06 -18.14 -7.70
C PRO A 105 -8.77 -19.32 -8.65
N VAL A 106 -9.38 -20.46 -8.35
CA VAL A 106 -9.31 -21.70 -9.13
C VAL A 106 -10.72 -22.23 -9.34
N SER A 107 -11.02 -22.64 -10.57
CA SER A 107 -12.29 -23.28 -10.95
C SER A 107 -12.02 -24.72 -11.37
N ALA A 108 -12.83 -25.66 -10.87
CA ALA A 108 -12.83 -27.02 -11.39
C ALA A 108 -13.42 -27.04 -12.81
N VAL A 109 -12.72 -27.66 -13.76
CA VAL A 109 -13.17 -27.83 -15.14
C VAL A 109 -13.06 -29.31 -15.51
N THR A 110 -14.00 -29.82 -16.29
CA THR A 110 -13.91 -31.19 -16.80
C THR A 110 -13.28 -31.16 -18.18
N ASP A 111 -12.23 -31.97 -18.41
CA ASP A 111 -11.59 -32.08 -19.71
C ASP A 111 -12.40 -32.93 -20.69
N VAL A 112 -11.91 -33.05 -21.93
CA VAL A 112 -12.55 -33.85 -22.99
C VAL A 112 -12.59 -35.36 -22.71
N ASN A 113 -11.86 -35.82 -21.68
CA ASN A 113 -11.81 -37.22 -21.23
C ASN A 113 -12.61 -37.43 -19.93
N ASP A 114 -13.51 -36.51 -19.59
CA ASP A 114 -14.31 -36.51 -18.36
C ASP A 114 -13.49 -36.49 -17.05
N ARG A 115 -12.21 -36.08 -17.11
CA ARG A 115 -11.38 -35.92 -15.91
C ARG A 115 -11.56 -34.54 -15.32
N ILE A 116 -11.69 -34.50 -13.99
CA ILE A 116 -11.70 -33.26 -13.23
C ILE A 116 -10.29 -32.66 -13.30
N ASN A 117 -10.21 -31.45 -13.82
CA ASN A 117 -9.04 -30.62 -13.96
C ASN A 117 -9.31 -29.24 -13.30
N ALA A 118 -8.34 -28.34 -13.31
CA ALA A 118 -8.51 -26.99 -12.81
C ALA A 118 -8.02 -25.95 -13.80
N ALA A 119 -8.75 -24.85 -13.89
CA ALA A 119 -8.38 -23.67 -14.65
C ALA A 119 -8.59 -22.42 -13.79
N GLY A 120 -7.78 -21.39 -14.02
CA GLY A 120 -7.94 -20.11 -13.33
C GLY A 120 -6.63 -19.35 -13.21
N VAL A 121 -6.75 -18.10 -12.79
CA VAL A 121 -5.60 -17.22 -12.56
C VAL A 121 -4.66 -17.84 -11.51
N GLY A 122 -5.21 -18.52 -10.51
CA GLY A 122 -4.42 -19.21 -9.48
C GLY A 122 -3.49 -20.29 -10.05
N ILE A 123 -3.98 -21.08 -11.02
CA ILE A 123 -3.22 -22.14 -11.69
C ILE A 123 -2.09 -21.53 -12.53
N ASN A 124 -2.42 -20.55 -13.37
CA ASN A 124 -1.45 -19.92 -14.27
C ASN A 124 -0.33 -19.21 -13.50
N LEU A 125 -0.66 -18.53 -12.40
CA LEU A 125 0.33 -17.79 -11.61
C LEU A 125 1.25 -18.72 -10.81
N ALA A 126 0.73 -19.83 -10.25
CA ALA A 126 1.54 -20.83 -9.57
C ALA A 126 2.58 -21.47 -10.52
N GLN A 127 2.15 -21.83 -11.74
CA GLN A 127 3.05 -22.35 -12.76
C GLN A 127 4.13 -21.33 -13.15
N ARG A 128 3.78 -20.05 -13.30
CA ARG A 128 4.75 -18.99 -13.62
C ARG A 128 5.78 -18.79 -12.52
N VAL A 129 5.35 -18.78 -11.26
CA VAL A 129 6.25 -18.70 -10.10
C VAL A 129 7.24 -19.87 -10.12
N MET A 130 6.77 -21.09 -10.38
CA MET A 130 7.64 -22.27 -10.54
C MET A 130 8.64 -22.08 -11.70
N ASP A 131 8.20 -21.49 -12.81
CA ASP A 131 9.01 -21.34 -14.01
C ASP A 131 10.25 -20.43 -13.83
N CYS A 132 10.23 -19.56 -12.82
CA CYS A 132 11.40 -18.79 -12.41
C CYS A 132 12.52 -19.64 -11.82
N GLY A 133 12.18 -20.80 -11.24
CA GLY A 133 13.08 -21.61 -10.44
C GLY A 133 13.93 -22.58 -11.26
N ASP A 134 15.12 -22.84 -10.73
CA ASP A 134 15.96 -23.98 -11.10
C ASP A 134 15.71 -25.17 -10.15
N ALA A 135 16.40 -26.29 -10.39
CA ALA A 135 16.37 -27.46 -9.52
C ALA A 135 16.61 -27.10 -8.03
N GLY A 136 15.76 -27.67 -7.17
CA GLY A 136 15.78 -27.50 -5.71
C GLY A 136 15.01 -26.28 -5.20
N HIS A 137 14.57 -25.35 -6.06
CA HIS A 137 13.86 -24.17 -5.59
C HIS A 137 12.43 -24.47 -5.13
N ILE A 138 12.04 -23.82 -4.03
CA ILE A 138 10.65 -23.61 -3.63
C ILE A 138 10.39 -22.12 -3.80
N LEU A 139 9.65 -21.73 -4.81
CA LEU A 139 9.34 -20.33 -5.09
C LEU A 139 7.92 -20.00 -4.69
N LEU A 140 7.72 -18.84 -4.08
CA LEU A 140 6.41 -18.39 -3.63
C LEU A 140 6.03 -17.08 -4.34
N SER A 141 4.77 -16.95 -4.71
CA SER A 141 4.23 -15.63 -5.08
C SER A 141 4.24 -14.69 -3.88
N LYS A 142 4.35 -13.37 -4.14
CA LYS A 142 4.21 -12.33 -3.10
C LYS A 142 3.04 -12.55 -2.16
N ARG A 143 1.85 -12.86 -2.67
CA ARG A 143 0.65 -13.11 -1.86
C ARG A 143 0.84 -14.22 -0.82
N VAL A 144 1.45 -15.34 -1.23
CA VAL A 144 1.71 -16.45 -0.30
C VAL A 144 2.80 -16.08 0.69
N ALA A 145 3.84 -15.39 0.25
CA ALA A 145 4.91 -14.93 1.13
C ALA A 145 4.37 -13.95 2.19
N GLU A 146 3.50 -13.01 1.83
CA GLU A 146 2.86 -12.06 2.76
C GLU A 146 2.00 -12.76 3.81
N ASP A 147 1.21 -13.76 3.40
CA ASP A 147 0.41 -14.58 4.32
C ASP A 147 1.31 -15.33 5.33
N LEU A 148 2.46 -15.86 4.88
CA LEU A 148 3.40 -16.62 5.72
C LEU A 148 4.33 -15.77 6.57
N GLN A 149 4.66 -14.54 6.15
CA GLN A 149 5.55 -13.63 6.88
C GLN A 149 5.03 -13.26 8.28
N GLN A 150 3.71 -13.37 8.50
CA GLN A 150 3.06 -13.14 9.78
C GLN A 150 3.31 -14.26 10.80
N ASN A 151 3.78 -15.44 10.35
CA ASN A 151 4.07 -16.58 11.19
C ASN A 151 5.59 -16.70 11.42
N GLY A 152 6.00 -16.63 12.69
CA GLY A 152 7.41 -16.69 13.09
C GLY A 152 8.14 -17.96 12.66
N ARG A 153 7.41 -19.04 12.35
CA ARG A 153 7.95 -20.29 11.80
C ARG A 153 8.50 -20.12 10.38
N TRP A 154 7.78 -19.39 9.53
CA TRP A 154 8.06 -19.31 8.10
C TRP A 154 8.92 -18.10 7.73
N ARG A 155 8.78 -16.99 8.47
CA ARG A 155 9.47 -15.72 8.20
C ARG A 155 10.99 -15.83 8.00
N PRO A 156 11.77 -16.61 8.79
CA PRO A 156 13.21 -16.72 8.61
C PRO A 156 13.65 -17.36 7.29
N SER A 157 12.73 -18.08 6.64
CA SER A 157 12.96 -18.87 5.43
C SER A 157 12.44 -18.20 4.17
N LEU A 158 11.92 -16.99 4.27
CA LEU A 158 11.38 -16.21 3.15
C LEU A 158 12.39 -15.18 2.70
N HIS A 159 12.88 -15.33 1.47
CA HIS A 159 13.88 -14.46 0.88
C HIS A 159 13.29 -13.78 -0.34
N ASP A 160 13.13 -12.46 -0.29
CA ASP A 160 12.56 -11.71 -1.41
C ASP A 160 13.54 -11.71 -2.59
N LEU A 161 13.07 -12.12 -3.77
CA LEU A 161 13.85 -12.06 -5.00
C LEU A 161 13.42 -10.91 -5.94
N GLY A 162 12.33 -10.21 -5.64
CA GLY A 162 11.80 -9.10 -6.43
C GLY A 162 10.95 -9.53 -7.63
N GLU A 163 10.76 -8.61 -8.58
CA GLU A 163 9.93 -8.82 -9.77
C GLU A 163 10.69 -9.48 -10.93
N VAL A 164 10.19 -10.63 -11.38
CA VAL A 164 10.67 -11.32 -12.59
C VAL A 164 9.75 -10.98 -13.75
N GLU A 165 10.33 -10.51 -14.85
CA GLU A 165 9.64 -10.43 -16.13
C GLU A 165 9.57 -11.81 -16.79
N MET A 166 8.35 -12.25 -17.09
CA MET A 166 8.08 -13.53 -17.72
C MET A 166 8.08 -13.42 -19.24
N LYS A 167 8.05 -14.57 -19.91
CA LYS A 167 7.70 -14.64 -21.33
C LYS A 167 6.36 -13.92 -21.54
N HIS A 168 6.30 -13.04 -22.54
CA HIS A 168 5.15 -12.18 -22.87
C HIS A 168 4.97 -10.91 -22.01
N GLY A 169 5.99 -10.47 -21.26
CA GLY A 169 6.04 -9.12 -20.65
C GLY A 169 5.23 -8.95 -19.36
N GLU A 170 4.71 -10.03 -18.78
CA GLU A 170 4.02 -10.01 -17.50
C GLU A 170 5.04 -10.14 -16.35
N ARG A 171 4.93 -9.30 -15.31
CA ARG A 171 5.84 -9.31 -14.15
C ARG A 171 5.21 -10.05 -12.98
N VAL A 172 5.99 -10.89 -12.32
CA VAL A 172 5.58 -11.60 -11.09
C VAL A 172 6.63 -11.37 -10.01
N HIS A 173 6.19 -10.92 -8.83
CA HIS A 173 7.05 -10.79 -7.66
C HIS A 173 7.18 -12.15 -6.96
N VAL A 174 8.41 -12.63 -6.87
CA VAL A 174 8.75 -13.98 -6.40
C VAL A 174 9.62 -13.91 -5.14
N PHE A 175 9.33 -14.80 -4.20
CA PHE A 175 10.16 -15.08 -3.03
C PHE A 175 10.80 -16.46 -3.18
N ASN A 176 12.06 -16.59 -2.79
CA ASN A 176 12.72 -17.86 -2.59
C ASN A 176 12.45 -18.36 -1.17
N PHE A 177 11.95 -19.58 -1.06
CA PHE A 177 11.77 -20.25 0.22
C PHE A 177 12.84 -21.31 0.41
N TYR A 178 13.64 -21.18 1.48
CA TYR A 178 14.57 -22.22 1.88
C TYR A 178 14.82 -22.23 3.39
N THR A 179 15.19 -23.39 3.89
CA THR A 179 15.61 -23.69 5.26
C THR A 179 16.97 -24.37 5.21
N GLU A 180 17.57 -24.69 6.36
CA GLU A 180 18.76 -25.54 6.39
C GLU A 180 18.52 -26.91 5.73
N ASP A 181 17.27 -27.40 5.79
CA ASP A 181 16.93 -28.77 5.41
C ASP A 181 16.00 -28.92 4.17
N ALA A 182 15.58 -27.83 3.53
CA ALA A 182 14.73 -27.83 2.33
C ALA A 182 14.89 -26.54 1.50
N GLY A 183 14.63 -26.63 0.19
CA GLY A 183 14.80 -25.51 -0.74
C GLY A 183 16.24 -25.32 -1.24
N ASN A 184 16.43 -24.35 -2.13
CA ASN A 184 17.72 -23.98 -2.70
C ASN A 184 18.03 -22.52 -2.38
N SER A 185 19.13 -22.27 -1.69
CA SER A 185 19.53 -20.91 -1.28
C SER A 185 20.22 -20.12 -2.40
N GLU A 186 20.70 -20.78 -3.45
CA GLU A 186 21.28 -20.10 -4.60
C GLU A 186 20.18 -19.35 -5.37
N PRO A 187 20.43 -18.14 -5.89
CA PRO A 187 19.43 -17.44 -6.67
C PRO A 187 19.16 -18.14 -8.02
N PRO A 188 17.91 -18.13 -8.53
CA PRO A 188 17.61 -18.71 -9.83
C PRO A 188 18.39 -18.06 -10.98
N LYS A 189 18.93 -18.87 -11.89
CA LYS A 189 19.73 -18.44 -13.05
C LYS A 189 18.98 -17.50 -14.00
N LYS A 190 17.65 -17.61 -14.03
CA LYS A 190 16.77 -16.77 -14.85
C LYS A 190 16.59 -15.35 -14.30
N MET A 191 17.21 -15.00 -13.17
CA MET A 191 17.25 -13.63 -12.64
C MET A 191 18.58 -12.91 -12.94
N PRO A 192 18.59 -11.93 -13.86
CA PRO A 192 19.79 -11.15 -14.18
C PRO A 192 20.27 -10.26 -13.02
N GLN A 193 19.37 -9.82 -12.12
CA GLN A 193 19.69 -8.89 -11.02
C GLN A 193 20.24 -9.60 -9.76
N ALA A 194 19.95 -10.89 -9.55
CA ALA A 194 20.35 -11.59 -8.32
C ALA A 194 21.88 -11.80 -8.18
N LYS A 195 22.61 -11.92 -9.30
CA LYS A 195 24.08 -12.04 -9.27
C LYS A 195 24.80 -10.74 -8.88
N ALA A 196 24.20 -9.58 -9.14
CA ALA A 196 24.74 -8.28 -8.75
C ALA A 196 24.39 -7.95 -7.29
N ILE A 197 23.18 -8.33 -6.86
CA ILE A 197 22.71 -8.18 -5.48
C ILE A 197 23.58 -9.02 -4.53
N HIS A 198 23.83 -10.31 -4.81
CA HIS A 198 24.66 -11.15 -3.93
C HIS A 198 26.14 -10.74 -3.87
N ARG A 199 26.73 -10.20 -4.94
CA ARG A 199 28.14 -9.75 -4.94
C ARG A 199 28.30 -8.39 -4.23
N ALA A 200 27.34 -7.49 -4.43
CA ALA A 200 27.25 -6.23 -3.68
C ALA A 200 26.86 -6.45 -2.21
N GLU A 201 26.07 -7.49 -1.89
CA GLU A 201 25.71 -7.89 -0.52
C GLU A 201 26.82 -8.68 0.18
N ALA A 202 27.61 -9.49 -0.52
CA ALA A 202 28.79 -10.17 0.03
C ALA A 202 29.94 -9.19 0.36
N GLU A 203 30.04 -8.09 -0.40
CA GLU A 203 30.99 -7.01 -0.14
C GLU A 203 30.44 -6.00 0.89
N ARG A 204 29.13 -5.69 0.88
CA ARG A 204 28.45 -4.92 1.94
C ARG A 204 28.28 -5.66 3.27
N SER A 205 28.32 -7.00 3.30
CA SER A 205 28.18 -7.78 4.54
C SER A 205 29.44 -7.81 5.40
N LYS A 206 30.58 -7.29 4.89
CA LYS A 206 31.75 -6.96 5.72
C LYS A 206 31.63 -5.61 6.43
N GLU A 207 30.73 -4.74 5.98
CA GLU A 207 30.39 -3.45 6.60
C GLU A 207 28.88 -3.36 6.84
N ARG A 208 28.37 -4.23 7.71
CA ARG A 208 26.94 -4.28 8.00
C ARG A 208 26.54 -3.15 8.95
N ILE A 209 25.85 -2.14 8.43
CA ILE A 209 24.68 -1.58 9.14
C ILE A 209 23.55 -2.57 8.86
N GLU A 210 23.07 -3.27 9.91
CA GLU A 210 21.93 -4.18 9.80
C GLU A 210 20.69 -3.46 9.23
N PRO A 211 19.75 -4.15 8.56
CA PRO A 211 18.42 -3.58 8.39
C PRO A 211 17.86 -3.32 9.80
N LYS A 212 17.77 -2.05 10.19
CA LYS A 212 17.21 -1.64 11.49
C LYS A 212 15.81 -2.24 11.58
N ARG A 213 15.65 -3.30 12.37
CA ARG A 213 14.34 -3.67 12.88
C ARG A 213 13.86 -2.43 13.65
N ALA A 214 12.79 -1.79 13.19
CA ALA A 214 12.07 -0.85 14.03
C ALA A 214 11.78 -1.57 15.36
N ARG A 215 12.34 -1.05 16.44
CA ARG A 215 12.28 -1.69 17.75
C ARG A 215 10.94 -1.43 18.43
N PHE A 216 10.27 -0.35 18.01
CA PHE A 216 9.01 0.10 18.55
C PHE A 216 8.08 0.55 17.42
N SER A 217 6.84 0.08 17.43
CA SER A 217 5.75 0.62 16.62
C SER A 217 4.86 1.54 17.46
N ILE A 218 4.57 2.74 16.97
CA ILE A 218 3.89 3.81 17.71
C ILE A 218 2.70 4.34 16.90
N CYS A 219 1.54 4.49 17.56
CA CYS A 219 0.44 5.29 17.06
C CYS A 219 0.37 6.61 17.83
N VAL A 220 0.42 7.75 17.13
CA VAL A 220 0.20 9.07 17.73
C VAL A 220 -1.26 9.46 17.49
N LEU A 221 -2.07 9.44 18.56
CA LEU A 221 -3.47 9.83 18.48
C LEU A 221 -3.62 11.34 18.35
N PRO A 222 -4.69 11.83 17.68
CA PRO A 222 -5.00 13.26 17.60
C PRO A 222 -5.07 13.89 18.99
N PHE A 223 -4.24 14.92 19.22
CA PHE A 223 -4.23 15.61 20.50
C PHE A 223 -5.56 16.35 20.70
N ALA A 224 -6.15 16.20 21.88
CA ALA A 224 -7.43 16.82 22.19
C ALA A 224 -7.30 18.35 22.28
N ASN A 225 -8.16 19.09 21.59
CA ASN A 225 -8.27 20.54 21.73
C ASN A 225 -8.96 20.89 23.06
N MET A 226 -8.21 21.48 23.99
CA MET A 226 -8.69 21.96 25.29
C MET A 226 -8.76 23.49 25.37
N SER A 227 -8.72 24.17 24.23
CA SER A 227 -8.81 25.64 24.12
C SER A 227 -10.25 26.15 24.22
N GLY A 228 -11.25 25.27 24.06
CA GLY A 228 -12.67 25.60 24.12
C GLY A 228 -13.22 26.25 22.85
N ASP A 229 -12.34 26.57 21.90
CA ASP A 229 -12.65 27.14 20.60
C ASP A 229 -12.36 26.11 19.50
N ARG A 230 -13.40 25.77 18.75
CA ARG A 230 -13.33 24.78 17.67
C ARG A 230 -12.53 25.29 16.47
N GLU A 231 -12.44 26.62 16.30
CA GLU A 231 -11.60 27.22 15.26
C GLU A 231 -10.10 27.02 15.51
N GLN A 232 -9.70 26.47 16.67
CA GLN A 232 -8.30 26.16 16.98
C GLN A 232 -7.97 24.67 16.86
N GLU A 233 -8.90 23.85 16.37
CA GLU A 233 -8.71 22.41 16.20
C GLU A 233 -7.59 22.09 15.18
N TYR A 234 -7.45 22.92 14.13
CA TYR A 234 -6.33 22.87 13.20
C TYR A 234 -4.96 22.94 13.88
N PHE A 235 -4.86 23.66 15.00
CA PHE A 235 -3.60 23.84 15.71
C PHE A 235 -3.23 22.57 16.47
N SER A 236 -4.17 21.94 17.17
CA SER A 236 -3.92 20.66 17.87
C SER A 236 -3.63 19.52 16.90
N ASP A 237 -4.36 19.46 15.78
CA ASP A 237 -4.11 18.51 14.71
C ASP A 237 -2.74 18.76 14.07
N GLY A 238 -2.40 20.04 13.88
CA GLY A 238 -1.12 20.49 13.34
C GLY A 238 0.06 19.95 14.13
N ILE A 239 0.03 20.14 15.45
CA ILE A 239 1.05 19.62 16.36
C ILE A 239 1.12 18.09 16.33
N THR A 240 -0.02 17.40 16.30
CA THR A 240 -0.07 15.93 16.24
C THR A 240 0.66 15.42 15.00
N GLU A 241 0.37 16.01 13.84
CA GLU A 241 1.00 15.66 12.57
C GLU A 241 2.50 15.95 12.53
N ASP A 242 2.91 17.07 13.10
CA ASP A 242 4.32 17.44 13.11
C ASP A 242 5.11 16.46 14.01
N ILE A 243 4.53 16.02 15.13
CA ILE A 243 5.11 14.95 15.96
C ILE A 243 5.18 13.61 15.18
N ILE A 244 4.13 13.23 14.44
CA ILE A 244 4.16 12.04 13.56
C ILE A 244 5.31 12.14 12.55
N THR A 245 5.46 13.31 11.93
CA THR A 245 6.49 13.62 10.93
C THR A 245 7.89 13.57 11.53
N ASP A 246 8.09 14.06 12.74
CA ASP A 246 9.40 14.02 13.39
C ASP A 246 9.78 12.61 13.83
N LEU A 247 8.83 11.86 14.39
CA LEU A 247 9.07 10.49 14.82
C LEU A 247 9.31 9.55 13.63
N SER A 248 8.70 9.80 12.46
CA SER A 248 8.90 8.97 11.26
C SER A 248 10.33 9.09 10.69
N LYS A 249 11.05 10.17 11.00
CA LYS A 249 12.46 10.35 10.64
C LYS A 249 13.40 9.46 11.47
N VAL A 250 12.92 8.87 12.56
CA VAL A 250 13.71 8.01 13.44
C VAL A 250 13.58 6.56 12.97
N SER A 251 14.64 6.03 12.35
CA SER A 251 14.60 4.70 11.71
C SER A 251 14.47 3.52 12.69
N ALA A 252 14.53 3.77 14.00
CA ALA A 252 14.23 2.78 15.04
C ALA A 252 12.74 2.69 15.39
N LEU A 253 11.91 3.59 14.86
CA LEU A 253 10.48 3.67 15.11
C LEU A 253 9.70 3.30 13.84
N ASP A 254 8.57 2.61 14.02
CA ASP A 254 7.58 2.36 12.99
C ASP A 254 6.32 3.16 13.36
N ILE A 255 5.98 4.17 12.56
CA ILE A 255 4.92 5.13 12.90
C ILE A 255 3.68 4.82 12.09
N ILE A 256 2.55 4.66 12.77
CA ILE A 256 1.25 4.52 12.10
C ILE A 256 0.94 5.79 11.33
N SER A 257 0.47 5.61 10.08
CA SER A 257 0.10 6.72 9.22
C SER A 257 -0.93 7.62 9.87
N ARG A 258 -0.83 8.91 9.55
CA ARG A 258 -1.74 9.93 10.06
C ARG A 258 -3.22 9.60 9.82
N ASN A 259 -3.56 9.17 8.60
CA ASN A 259 -4.95 8.87 8.24
C ASN A 259 -5.54 7.77 9.12
N THR A 260 -4.77 6.71 9.40
CA THR A 260 -5.20 5.64 10.30
C THR A 260 -5.36 6.13 11.73
N ALA A 261 -4.41 6.91 12.26
CA ALA A 261 -4.49 7.45 13.61
C ALA A 261 -5.69 8.41 13.79
N PHE A 262 -5.98 9.24 12.79
CA PHE A 262 -7.08 10.21 12.83
C PHE A 262 -8.47 9.55 12.75
N THR A 263 -8.58 8.26 12.41
CA THR A 263 -9.86 7.53 12.51
C THR A 263 -10.38 7.42 13.95
N PHE A 264 -9.52 7.59 14.95
CA PHE A 264 -9.86 7.59 16.38
C PHE A 264 -10.22 8.98 16.91
N LYS A 265 -10.13 10.03 16.08
CA LYS A 265 -10.46 11.40 16.48
C LYS A 265 -11.91 11.50 16.96
N ASN A 266 -12.14 12.23 18.05
CA ASN A 266 -13.46 12.47 18.65
C ASN A 266 -14.22 11.20 19.08
N LYS A 267 -13.54 10.06 19.21
CA LYS A 267 -14.10 8.82 19.78
C LYS A 267 -13.54 8.61 21.18
N PRO A 268 -14.30 7.99 22.10
CA PRO A 268 -13.71 7.46 23.32
C PRO A 268 -12.73 6.35 22.93
N VAL A 269 -11.48 6.48 23.36
CA VAL A 269 -10.40 5.56 22.99
C VAL A 269 -9.92 4.79 24.20
N ASP A 270 -9.84 3.47 24.08
CA ASP A 270 -9.12 2.59 25.00
C ASP A 270 -7.77 2.25 24.35
N VAL A 271 -6.68 2.65 25.00
CA VAL A 271 -5.32 2.53 24.48
C VAL A 271 -4.95 1.08 24.16
N ARG A 272 -5.38 0.10 24.97
CA ARG A 272 -5.12 -1.32 24.69
C ARG A 272 -5.85 -1.79 23.46
N GLN A 273 -7.08 -1.33 23.26
CA GLN A 273 -7.86 -1.67 22.07
C GLN A 273 -7.23 -1.09 20.81
N VAL A 274 -6.77 0.17 20.86
CA VAL A 274 -6.04 0.78 19.73
C VAL A 274 -4.75 0.03 19.45
N ALA A 275 -3.97 -0.26 20.50
CA ALA A 275 -2.72 -0.99 20.35
C ALA A 275 -2.93 -2.37 19.72
N ALA A 276 -3.95 -3.11 20.16
CA ALA A 276 -4.30 -4.41 19.59
C ALA A 276 -4.82 -4.30 18.15
N GLN A 277 -5.71 -3.33 17.87
CA GLN A 277 -6.32 -3.13 16.56
C GLN A 277 -5.26 -2.74 15.51
N LEU A 278 -4.36 -1.82 15.86
CA LEU A 278 -3.32 -1.32 14.98
C LEU A 278 -2.02 -2.12 15.04
N ARG A 279 -1.94 -3.10 15.96
CA ARG A 279 -0.74 -3.91 16.24
C ARG A 279 0.49 -3.06 16.57
N VAL A 280 0.27 -1.98 17.32
CA VAL A 280 1.35 -1.11 17.79
C VAL A 280 1.81 -1.47 19.19
N SER A 281 3.11 -1.31 19.44
CA SER A 281 3.69 -1.50 20.77
C SER A 281 3.34 -0.38 21.74
N HIS A 282 3.19 0.86 21.25
CA HIS A 282 2.96 2.03 22.07
C HIS A 282 1.93 2.98 21.44
N VAL A 283 1.27 3.76 22.29
CA VAL A 283 0.35 4.82 21.87
C VAL A 283 0.78 6.12 22.54
N LEU A 284 0.87 7.19 21.76
CA LEU A 284 1.07 8.55 22.24
C LEU A 284 -0.27 9.28 22.19
N GLU A 285 -0.71 9.81 23.31
CA GLU A 285 -1.89 10.66 23.39
C GLU A 285 -1.58 11.97 24.11
N GLY A 286 -2.43 12.97 23.90
CA GLY A 286 -2.16 14.29 24.43
C GLY A 286 -3.30 15.28 24.28
N SER A 287 -3.06 16.49 24.76
CA SER A 287 -3.97 17.62 24.63
C SER A 287 -3.21 18.91 24.41
N VAL A 288 -3.81 19.83 23.66
CA VAL A 288 -3.29 21.17 23.39
C VAL A 288 -4.30 22.20 23.85
N ARG A 289 -3.83 23.21 24.59
CA ARG A 289 -4.58 24.42 24.93
C ARG A 289 -3.79 25.64 24.49
N LYS A 290 -4.33 26.39 23.53
CA LYS A 290 -3.79 27.66 23.06
C LYS A 290 -4.67 28.78 23.62
N ALA A 291 -4.07 29.71 24.35
CA ALA A 291 -4.79 30.84 24.95
C ALA A 291 -3.85 32.02 25.19
N ALA A 292 -4.28 33.22 24.79
CA ALA A 292 -3.58 34.49 25.06
C ALA A 292 -2.06 34.45 24.73
N GLY A 293 -1.70 33.93 23.55
CA GLY A 293 -0.31 33.85 23.10
C GLY A 293 0.52 32.75 23.77
N ARG A 294 -0.07 31.92 24.63
CA ARG A 294 0.61 30.78 25.26
C ARG A 294 0.04 29.46 24.78
N VAL A 295 0.89 28.44 24.78
CA VAL A 295 0.51 27.06 24.44
C VAL A 295 0.86 26.15 25.59
N ARG A 296 -0.12 25.33 25.97
CA ARG A 296 0.04 24.25 26.92
C ARG A 296 -0.19 22.92 26.21
N ILE A 297 0.81 22.06 26.23
CA ILE A 297 0.75 20.71 25.67
C ILE A 297 0.92 19.71 26.80
N THR A 298 0.03 18.73 26.88
CA THR A 298 0.22 17.54 27.71
C THR A 298 0.37 16.36 26.77
N ALA A 299 1.40 15.55 26.95
CA ALA A 299 1.66 14.39 26.12
C ALA A 299 2.06 13.21 27.00
N GLN A 300 1.59 12.02 26.66
CA GLN A 300 1.91 10.79 27.39
C GLN A 300 2.07 9.60 26.45
N LEU A 301 3.14 8.84 26.70
CA LEU A 301 3.51 7.63 25.99
C LEU A 301 3.13 6.42 26.82
N ILE A 302 2.28 5.57 26.26
CA ILE A 302 1.67 4.43 26.94
C ILE A 302 2.09 3.14 26.25
N ASP A 303 2.46 2.13 27.04
CA ASP A 303 2.71 0.76 26.57
C ASP A 303 1.36 0.06 26.27
N GLY A 304 1.16 -0.31 25.00
CA GLY A 304 -0.09 -0.88 24.52
C GLY A 304 -0.42 -2.28 25.07
N SER A 305 0.56 -2.97 25.65
CA SER A 305 0.36 -4.34 26.19
C SER A 305 -0.27 -4.36 27.58
N ASN A 306 0.01 -3.34 28.39
CA ASN A 306 -0.34 -3.31 29.81
C ASN A 306 -0.94 -1.98 30.26
N ASP A 307 -1.11 -1.00 29.36
CA ASP A 307 -1.63 0.34 29.66
C ASP A 307 -0.78 1.10 30.71
N SER A 308 0.53 0.80 30.77
CA SER A 308 1.45 1.50 31.66
C SER A 308 1.96 2.78 31.01
N HIS A 309 1.94 3.88 31.76
CA HIS A 309 2.51 5.15 31.33
C HIS A 309 4.04 5.09 31.45
N LEU A 310 4.72 5.05 30.32
CA LEU A 310 6.19 5.08 30.28
C LEU A 310 6.72 6.49 30.49
N TRP A 311 5.98 7.49 30.02
CA TRP A 311 6.34 8.88 30.09
C TRP A 311 5.10 9.75 30.00
N ALA A 312 5.07 10.83 30.77
CA ALA A 312 4.03 11.85 30.70
C ALA A 312 4.62 13.18 31.12
N GLU A 313 4.44 14.21 30.29
CA GLU A 313 4.97 15.55 30.55
C GLU A 313 3.94 16.61 30.22
N ARG A 314 4.12 17.76 30.87
CA ARG A 314 3.31 18.96 30.65
C ARG A 314 4.20 20.14 30.35
N TYR A 315 3.96 20.73 29.20
CA TYR A 315 4.67 21.89 28.71
C TYR A 315 3.78 23.13 28.75
N ASP A 316 4.35 24.26 29.14
CA ASP A 316 3.67 25.54 29.21
C ASP A 316 4.67 26.63 28.75
N ARG A 317 4.46 27.14 27.54
CA ARG A 317 5.41 28.01 26.83
C ARG A 317 4.70 29.15 26.11
N ASP A 318 5.47 30.13 25.67
CA ASP A 318 5.00 31.13 24.71
C ASP A 318 4.78 30.47 23.35
N LEU A 319 3.82 30.96 22.57
CA LEU A 319 3.56 30.43 21.22
C LEU A 319 4.78 30.64 20.30
N ASN A 320 5.61 31.65 20.54
CA ASN A 320 6.86 31.86 19.80
C ASN A 320 7.88 30.73 20.00
N ASP A 321 7.77 29.97 21.10
CA ASP A 321 8.63 28.84 21.39
C ASP A 321 8.06 27.50 20.86
N ILE A 322 6.99 27.53 20.06
CA ILE A 322 6.28 26.31 19.64
C ILE A 322 7.19 25.29 18.94
N PHE A 323 8.13 25.79 18.15
CA PHE A 323 9.10 24.99 17.42
C PHE A 323 10.09 24.28 18.36
N ALA A 324 10.63 25.01 19.33
CA ALA A 324 11.50 24.42 20.36
C ALA A 324 10.74 23.40 21.20
N LEU A 325 9.46 23.67 21.46
CA LEU A 325 8.58 22.77 22.21
C LEU A 325 8.32 21.45 21.45
N GLN A 326 8.07 21.51 20.13
CA GLN A 326 7.92 20.31 19.30
C GLN A 326 9.18 19.43 19.31
N ASP A 327 10.35 20.04 19.13
CA ASP A 327 11.64 19.33 19.19
C ASP A 327 11.86 18.66 20.54
N GLU A 328 11.52 19.36 21.63
CA GLU A 328 11.62 18.88 23.00
C GLU A 328 10.72 17.65 23.23
N ILE A 329 9.46 17.70 22.75
CA ILE A 329 8.52 16.59 22.84
C ILE A 329 9.03 15.37 22.05
N SER A 330 9.42 15.55 20.78
CA SER A 330 9.90 14.48 19.93
C SER A 330 11.14 13.79 20.52
N ARG A 331 12.08 14.56 21.09
CA ARG A 331 13.25 14.01 21.79
C ARG A 331 12.88 13.29 23.08
N ALA A 332 11.99 13.87 23.89
CA ALA A 332 11.56 13.27 25.15
C ALA A 332 10.90 11.90 24.93
N ILE A 333 10.12 11.74 23.86
CA ILE A 333 9.52 10.47 23.46
C ILE A 333 10.60 9.45 23.09
N VAL A 334 11.59 9.85 22.30
CA VAL A 334 12.69 8.97 21.89
C VAL A 334 13.57 8.55 23.07
N ASP A 335 13.84 9.48 24.00
CA ASP A 335 14.58 9.23 25.24
C ASP A 335 13.81 8.29 26.18
N ALA A 336 12.49 8.47 26.31
CA ALA A 336 11.62 7.59 27.08
C ALA A 336 11.64 6.14 26.57
N LEU A 337 11.70 5.96 25.25
CA LEU A 337 11.87 4.65 24.60
C LEU A 337 13.31 4.11 24.69
N LYS A 338 14.24 4.87 25.27
CA LYS A 338 15.68 4.57 25.36
C LYS A 338 16.29 4.27 23.99
N VAL A 339 15.79 4.96 22.96
CA VAL A 339 16.29 4.89 21.59
C VAL A 339 17.38 5.96 21.42
N LYS A 340 18.53 5.59 20.86
CA LYS A 340 19.58 6.55 20.54
C LYS A 340 19.34 7.16 19.17
N LEU A 341 19.18 8.49 19.11
CA LEU A 341 19.14 9.23 17.85
C LEU A 341 20.53 9.25 17.21
N LEU A 342 20.58 8.95 15.91
CA LEU A 342 21.74 9.25 15.09
C LEU A 342 21.86 10.77 14.85
N PRO A 343 23.06 11.31 14.63
CA PRO A 343 23.24 12.74 14.33
C PRO A 343 22.41 13.22 13.13
N GLU A 344 22.24 12.38 12.11
CA GLU A 344 21.44 12.67 10.92
C GLU A 344 19.93 12.73 11.25
N GLU A 345 19.44 11.80 12.08
CA GLU A 345 18.03 11.76 12.53
C GLU A 345 17.72 13.00 13.40
N LYS A 346 18.65 13.37 14.28
CA LYS A 346 18.53 14.58 15.10
C LYS A 346 18.43 15.83 14.24
N LYS A 347 19.31 15.97 13.23
CA LYS A 347 19.27 17.08 12.27
C LYS A 347 17.98 17.07 11.44
N ALA A 348 17.48 15.89 11.07
CA ALA A 348 16.25 15.78 10.30
C ALA A 348 15.02 16.23 11.11
N ILE A 349 14.97 15.90 12.41
CA ILE A 349 13.93 16.40 13.32
C ILE A 349 14.04 17.94 13.45
N GLU A 350 15.24 18.46 13.66
CA GLU A 350 15.48 19.91 13.81
C GLU A 350 15.24 20.71 12.51
N ARG A 351 15.31 20.07 11.34
CA ARG A 351 15.07 20.68 10.03
C ARG A 351 13.56 20.89 9.83
N ARG A 352 13.09 22.05 10.30
CA ARG A 352 11.70 22.53 10.15
C ARG A 352 11.55 23.44 8.92
N GLY A 353 10.34 23.49 8.37
CA GLY A 353 10.03 24.26 7.15
C GLY A 353 10.04 25.79 7.37
N THR A 354 9.70 26.26 8.57
CA THR A 354 9.68 27.69 8.92
C THR A 354 10.07 27.91 10.39
N GLU A 355 10.61 29.08 10.69
CA GLU A 355 10.81 29.59 12.06
C GLU A 355 9.84 30.73 12.40
N ASN A 356 8.96 31.10 11.47
CA ASN A 356 7.99 32.17 11.66
C ASN A 356 6.63 31.60 12.07
N VAL A 357 6.17 31.97 13.27
CA VAL A 357 4.90 31.49 13.85
C VAL A 357 3.67 31.93 13.05
N ASP A 358 3.68 33.11 12.44
CA ASP A 358 2.55 33.59 11.64
C ASP A 358 2.44 32.79 10.33
N ALA A 359 3.57 32.57 9.65
CA ALA A 359 3.63 31.72 8.46
C ALA A 359 3.19 30.28 8.78
N TYR A 360 3.64 29.74 9.92
CA TYR A 360 3.24 28.43 10.42
C TYR A 360 1.73 28.33 10.69
N ASN A 361 1.15 29.30 11.40
CA ASN A 361 -0.30 29.30 11.68
C ASN A 361 -1.12 29.31 10.38
N LEU A 362 -0.75 30.14 9.40
CA LEU A 362 -1.41 30.20 8.10
C LEU A 362 -1.30 28.88 7.33
N TYR A 363 -0.12 28.26 7.35
CA TYR A 363 0.10 26.97 6.73
C TYR A 363 -0.75 25.87 7.38
N LEU A 364 -0.83 25.82 8.72
CA LEU A 364 -1.67 24.84 9.40
C LEU A 364 -3.16 24.99 9.05
N MET A 365 -3.67 26.22 8.94
CA MET A 365 -5.04 26.48 8.49
C MET A 365 -5.27 26.00 7.04
N ALA A 366 -4.28 26.19 6.18
CA ALA A 366 -4.33 25.71 4.80
C ALA A 366 -4.30 24.17 4.74
N ARG A 367 -3.48 23.53 5.59
CA ARG A 367 -3.36 22.07 5.69
C ARG A 367 -4.63 21.44 6.27
N GLU A 368 -5.27 22.05 7.26
CA GLU A 368 -6.58 21.62 7.75
C GLU A 368 -7.62 21.72 6.64
N SER A 369 -7.69 22.87 5.94
CA SER A 369 -8.60 23.05 4.81
C SER A 369 -8.39 21.95 3.75
N TYR A 370 -7.14 21.53 3.54
CA TYR A 370 -6.83 20.41 2.68
C TYR A 370 -7.35 19.06 3.24
N ALA A 371 -7.13 18.78 4.52
CA ALA A 371 -7.50 17.52 5.17
C ALA A 371 -9.02 17.33 5.35
N THR A 372 -9.79 18.39 5.63
CA THR A 372 -11.24 18.29 5.89
C THR A 372 -12.10 18.41 4.63
N GLY A 373 -11.47 18.73 3.50
CA GLY A 373 -12.15 18.94 2.23
C GLY A 373 -12.56 17.67 1.50
N PHE A 374 -13.23 17.86 0.37
CA PHE A 374 -13.55 16.81 -0.57
C PHE A 374 -13.21 17.25 -2.00
N GLU A 375 -13.07 16.27 -2.90
CA GLU A 375 -12.79 16.53 -4.30
C GLU A 375 -13.92 17.34 -4.96
N GLY A 376 -13.55 18.24 -5.87
CA GLY A 376 -14.50 19.14 -6.55
C GLY A 376 -14.78 20.46 -5.83
N ASP A 377 -14.32 20.67 -4.59
CA ASP A 377 -14.47 21.94 -3.89
C ASP A 377 -13.40 22.97 -4.34
N GLY A 378 -13.77 23.81 -5.31
CA GLY A 378 -12.90 24.89 -5.80
C GLY A 378 -12.63 25.99 -4.77
N ARG A 379 -13.62 26.36 -3.95
CA ARG A 379 -13.51 27.44 -2.95
C ARG A 379 -12.47 27.11 -1.89
N ARG A 380 -12.40 25.83 -1.51
CA ARG A 380 -11.37 25.32 -0.61
C ARG A 380 -9.98 25.47 -1.20
N ASN A 381 -9.77 25.07 -2.46
CA ASN A 381 -8.45 25.19 -3.09
C ASN A 381 -8.02 26.65 -3.23
N GLU A 382 -8.94 27.57 -3.54
CA GLU A 382 -8.64 29.02 -3.52
C GLU A 382 -8.26 29.51 -2.12
N THR A 383 -8.93 29.01 -1.09
CA THR A 383 -8.61 29.34 0.31
C THR A 383 -7.23 28.86 0.70
N ILE A 384 -6.87 27.62 0.34
CA ILE A 384 -5.52 27.06 0.52
C ILE A 384 -4.47 27.95 -0.15
N ILE A 385 -4.70 28.35 -1.40
CA ILE A 385 -3.77 29.22 -2.14
C ILE A 385 -3.64 30.57 -1.44
N ARG A 386 -4.72 31.21 -1.01
CA ARG A 386 -4.65 32.51 -0.31
C ARG A 386 -3.85 32.42 1.00
N LEU A 387 -4.12 31.39 1.81
CA LEU A 387 -3.43 31.20 3.09
C LEU A 387 -1.94 30.92 2.87
N CYS A 388 -1.59 29.98 1.99
CA CYS A 388 -0.20 29.66 1.71
C CYS A 388 0.55 30.79 1.01
N ARG A 389 -0.08 31.56 0.11
CA ARG A 389 0.54 32.75 -0.50
C ARG A 389 0.92 33.77 0.57
N ARG A 390 0.04 34.01 1.54
CA ARG A 390 0.36 34.87 2.68
C ARG A 390 1.48 34.29 3.54
N ALA A 391 1.52 32.97 3.73
CA ALA A 391 2.61 32.32 4.46
C ALA A 391 3.97 32.52 3.77
N VAL A 392 4.05 32.35 2.44
CA VAL A 392 5.30 32.52 1.69
C VAL A 392 5.69 33.98 1.44
N GLU A 393 4.75 34.92 1.55
CA GLU A 393 5.06 36.36 1.64
C GLU A 393 5.81 36.69 2.94
N ILE A 394 5.46 36.01 4.03
CA ILE A 394 6.10 36.18 5.35
C ILE A 394 7.42 35.41 5.40
N ASP A 395 7.43 34.16 4.92
CA ASP A 395 8.60 33.30 4.85
C ASP A 395 8.75 32.67 3.44
N PRO A 396 9.52 33.31 2.55
CA PRO A 396 9.72 32.81 1.18
C PRO A 396 10.42 31.46 1.07
N ASN A 397 11.02 30.96 2.14
CA ASN A 397 11.74 29.69 2.18
C ASN A 397 10.90 28.53 2.73
N TYR A 398 9.61 28.75 2.99
CA TYR A 398 8.71 27.71 3.49
C TYR A 398 8.28 26.73 2.38
N ALA A 399 9.08 25.70 2.17
CA ALA A 399 8.96 24.74 1.06
C ALA A 399 7.59 24.02 1.02
N GLU A 400 7.08 23.63 2.18
CA GLU A 400 5.80 22.91 2.33
C GLU A 400 4.61 23.78 1.95
N ALA A 401 4.67 25.09 2.23
CA ALA A 401 3.65 26.04 1.79
C ALA A 401 3.65 26.20 0.27
N TRP A 402 4.83 26.24 -0.37
CA TRP A 402 4.95 26.22 -1.83
C TRP A 402 4.39 24.94 -2.45
N ALA A 403 4.68 23.77 -1.87
CA ALA A 403 4.14 22.49 -2.35
C ALA A 403 2.61 22.43 -2.23
N LEU A 404 2.04 22.98 -1.15
CA LEU A 404 0.59 23.03 -0.96
C LEU A 404 -0.10 24.01 -1.93
N ILE A 405 0.54 25.13 -2.28
CA ILE A 405 0.09 26.00 -3.39
C ILE A 405 0.07 25.20 -4.70
N ALA A 406 1.16 24.51 -5.01
CA ALA A 406 1.29 23.73 -6.24
C ALA A 406 0.18 22.68 -6.38
N MET A 407 -0.11 21.94 -5.30
CA MET A 407 -1.20 20.97 -5.26
C MET A 407 -2.58 21.62 -5.45
N ALA A 408 -2.87 22.71 -4.74
CA ALA A 408 -4.16 23.38 -4.81
C ALA A 408 -4.41 23.98 -6.21
N GLU A 409 -3.39 24.56 -6.84
CA GLU A 409 -3.47 25.07 -8.21
C GLU A 409 -3.67 23.95 -9.24
N MET A 410 -2.97 22.82 -9.09
CA MET A 410 -3.17 21.63 -9.93
C MET A 410 -4.60 21.09 -9.83
N LEU A 411 -5.18 21.06 -8.63
CA LEU A 411 -6.56 20.60 -8.40
C LEU A 411 -7.59 21.59 -8.98
N LEU A 412 -7.35 22.90 -8.88
CA LEU A 412 -8.21 23.91 -9.53
C LEU A 412 -8.21 23.78 -11.04
N ARG A 413 -7.03 23.60 -11.64
CA ARG A 413 -6.87 23.41 -13.08
C ARG A 413 -7.63 22.19 -13.61
N SER A 414 -7.74 21.15 -12.81
CA SER A 414 -8.49 19.94 -13.18
C SER A 414 -10.02 20.14 -13.13
N ASN A 415 -10.51 21.10 -12.32
CA ASN A 415 -11.95 21.32 -12.08
C ASN A 415 -12.53 22.55 -12.78
N SER A 416 -11.69 23.47 -13.27
CA SER A 416 -12.12 24.72 -13.89
C SER A 416 -11.39 24.92 -15.23
N SER A 417 -12.14 25.26 -16.28
CA SER A 417 -11.65 25.44 -17.67
C SER A 417 -10.66 26.62 -17.87
N GLY A 418 -9.96 27.09 -16.83
CA GLY A 418 -9.06 28.23 -16.94
C GLY A 418 -8.40 28.76 -15.65
N GLY A 419 -8.29 27.99 -14.57
CA GLY A 419 -7.62 28.44 -13.32
C GLY A 419 -6.39 27.62 -12.98
N GLY A 420 -5.25 28.26 -12.66
CA GLY A 420 -4.05 27.61 -12.10
C GLY A 420 -2.83 27.55 -13.04
N ASP A 421 -2.21 28.69 -13.34
CA ASP A 421 -0.99 28.77 -14.17
C ASP A 421 0.33 28.69 -13.36
N GLY A 422 0.28 28.83 -12.04
CA GLY A 422 1.44 28.91 -11.16
C GLY A 422 1.83 27.59 -10.50
N GLY A 423 1.07 26.51 -10.71
CA GLY A 423 1.28 25.23 -10.03
C GLY A 423 2.65 24.62 -10.31
N LEU A 424 3.16 24.78 -11.53
CA LEU A 424 4.51 24.32 -11.88
C LEU A 424 5.59 25.17 -11.19
N THR A 425 5.49 26.50 -11.25
CA THR A 425 6.42 27.42 -10.60
C THR A 425 6.48 27.20 -9.09
N ALA A 426 5.33 26.99 -8.46
CA ALA A 426 5.25 26.70 -7.03
C ALA A 426 5.89 25.33 -6.69
N ALA A 427 5.68 24.30 -7.53
CA ALA A 427 6.32 23.00 -7.33
C ALA A 427 7.84 23.09 -7.50
N GLU A 428 8.33 23.83 -8.50
CA GLU A 428 9.76 24.05 -8.72
C GLU A 428 10.38 24.79 -7.55
N ARG A 429 9.73 25.86 -7.06
CA ARG A 429 10.21 26.59 -5.89
C ARG A 429 10.24 25.73 -4.63
N ALA A 430 9.23 24.88 -4.43
CA ALA A 430 9.21 23.92 -3.32
C ALA A 430 10.41 22.97 -3.39
N LEU A 431 10.71 22.42 -4.57
CA LEU A 431 11.81 21.47 -4.78
C LEU A 431 13.20 22.11 -4.74
N GLU A 432 13.33 23.40 -5.08
CA GLU A 432 14.57 24.16 -4.87
C GLU A 432 14.91 24.27 -3.38
N LEU A 433 13.90 24.44 -2.53
CA LEU A 433 14.04 24.57 -1.08
C LEU A 433 14.18 23.21 -0.38
N ASN A 434 13.39 22.23 -0.84
CA ASN A 434 13.39 20.87 -0.34
C ASN A 434 13.10 19.88 -1.47
N ALA A 435 14.16 19.22 -1.95
CA ALA A 435 14.09 18.25 -3.04
C ALA A 435 13.40 16.92 -2.68
N ASP A 436 13.08 16.69 -1.41
CA ASP A 436 12.48 15.44 -0.93
C ASP A 436 10.95 15.54 -0.77
N LEU A 437 10.31 16.58 -1.29
CA LEU A 437 8.86 16.77 -1.23
C LEU A 437 8.13 15.94 -2.31
N ALA A 438 7.60 14.79 -1.90
CA ALA A 438 6.91 13.84 -2.77
C ALA A 438 5.73 14.46 -3.52
N GLU A 439 4.93 15.30 -2.86
CA GLU A 439 3.77 15.98 -3.45
C GLU A 439 4.17 16.94 -4.56
N ALA A 440 5.27 17.68 -4.40
CA ALA A 440 5.75 18.61 -5.42
C ALA A 440 6.20 17.85 -6.68
N HIS A 441 6.89 16.72 -6.51
CA HIS A 441 7.20 15.80 -7.61
C HIS A 441 5.93 15.25 -8.29
N ALA A 442 4.91 14.85 -7.51
CA ALA A 442 3.64 14.37 -8.06
C ALA A 442 2.88 15.43 -8.86
N VAL A 443 2.93 16.71 -8.43
CA VAL A 443 2.37 17.84 -9.18
C VAL A 443 3.10 18.03 -10.51
N LYS A 444 4.44 18.05 -10.51
CA LYS A 444 5.22 18.14 -11.75
C LYS A 444 4.89 17.01 -12.71
N ALA A 445 4.83 15.77 -12.21
CA ALA A 445 4.47 14.61 -13.02
C ALA A 445 3.08 14.77 -13.66
N ARG A 446 2.11 15.26 -12.89
CA ARG A 446 0.75 15.49 -13.36
C ARG A 446 0.67 16.58 -14.43
N ILE A 447 1.45 17.66 -14.29
CA ILE A 447 1.51 18.76 -15.26
C ILE A 447 2.23 18.31 -16.54
N PHE A 448 3.41 17.69 -16.43
CA PHE A 448 4.14 17.14 -17.57
C PHE A 448 3.33 16.10 -18.33
N SER A 449 2.50 15.32 -17.64
CA SER A 449 1.56 14.40 -18.29
C SER A 449 0.53 15.11 -19.18
N GLU A 450 0.03 16.28 -18.77
CA GLU A 450 -0.94 17.06 -19.56
C GLU A 450 -0.27 17.72 -20.76
N GLU A 451 0.98 18.14 -20.59
CA GLU A 451 1.84 18.70 -21.65
C GLU A 451 2.38 17.61 -22.61
N LYS A 452 2.00 16.34 -22.43
CA LYS A 452 2.47 15.18 -23.20
C LYS A 452 3.98 14.91 -23.09
N ARG A 453 4.62 15.41 -22.04
CA ARG A 453 6.03 15.17 -21.69
C ARG A 453 6.16 13.87 -20.89
N HIS A 454 5.88 12.75 -21.55
CA HIS A 454 5.67 11.45 -20.89
C HIS A 454 6.88 10.92 -20.12
N GLU A 455 8.11 11.09 -20.64
CA GLU A 455 9.33 10.61 -19.97
C GLU A 455 9.65 11.40 -18.70
N GLU A 456 9.47 12.72 -18.76
CA GLU A 456 9.65 13.59 -17.59
C GLU A 456 8.58 13.30 -16.53
N ALA A 457 7.33 13.15 -16.95
CA ALA A 457 6.25 12.76 -16.05
C ALA A 457 6.53 11.42 -15.33
N SER A 458 7.09 10.45 -16.05
CA SER A 458 7.42 9.12 -15.50
C SER A 458 8.55 9.21 -14.47
N ARG A 459 9.60 9.98 -14.74
CA ARG A 459 10.71 10.18 -13.79
C ARG A 459 10.28 10.89 -12.51
N GLU A 460 9.46 11.93 -12.65
CA GLU A 460 8.95 12.70 -11.51
C GLU A 460 8.04 11.83 -10.63
N ILE A 461 7.15 11.03 -11.22
CA ILE A 461 6.25 10.19 -10.41
C ILE A 461 6.97 9.01 -9.75
N GLU A 462 8.00 8.45 -10.39
CA GLU A 462 8.85 7.42 -9.79
C GLU A 462 9.61 7.97 -8.58
N THR A 463 10.05 9.22 -8.66
CA THR A 463 10.68 9.92 -7.53
C THR A 463 9.67 10.15 -6.41
N ALA A 464 8.47 10.65 -6.73
CA ALA A 464 7.41 10.86 -5.76
C ALA A 464 7.04 9.55 -5.02
N LEU A 465 6.85 8.45 -5.74
CA LEU A 465 6.53 7.13 -5.17
C LEU A 465 7.66 6.57 -4.30
N ARG A 466 8.92 6.88 -4.61
CA ARG A 466 10.07 6.49 -3.79
C ARG A 466 10.17 7.30 -2.50
N LEU A 467 9.80 8.58 -2.55
CA LEU A 467 9.82 9.49 -1.40
C LEU A 467 8.66 9.21 -0.45
N ASP A 468 7.45 9.07 -0.97
CA ASP A 468 6.28 8.72 -0.17
C ASP A 468 5.32 7.75 -0.92
N PRO A 469 5.48 6.43 -0.74
CA PRO A 469 4.59 5.44 -1.33
C PRO A 469 3.20 5.37 -0.67
N GLU A 470 3.04 5.97 0.51
CA GLU A 470 1.78 5.97 1.28
C GLU A 470 1.00 7.28 1.11
N SER A 471 1.52 8.23 0.33
CA SER A 471 0.79 9.45 -0.03
C SER A 471 -0.38 9.15 -0.96
N HIS A 472 -1.58 9.58 -0.54
CA HIS A 472 -2.81 9.53 -1.33
C HIS A 472 -2.63 10.20 -2.70
N GLN A 473 -2.08 11.43 -2.72
CA GLN A 473 -1.94 12.21 -3.95
C GLN A 473 -0.90 11.63 -4.90
N VAL A 474 0.22 11.14 -4.36
CA VAL A 474 1.26 10.50 -5.18
C VAL A 474 0.67 9.28 -5.89
N ASN A 475 -0.06 8.43 -5.16
CA ASN A 475 -0.72 7.26 -5.75
C ASN A 475 -1.78 7.66 -6.79
N LYS A 476 -2.61 8.67 -6.50
CA LYS A 476 -3.62 9.18 -7.45
C LYS A 476 -2.98 9.72 -8.73
N CYS A 477 -1.92 10.52 -8.63
CA CYS A 477 -1.20 11.02 -9.81
C CYS A 477 -0.54 9.89 -10.60
N ALA A 478 0.01 8.89 -9.93
CA ALA A 478 0.63 7.74 -10.57
C ALA A 478 -0.37 6.84 -11.30
N ALA A 479 -1.57 6.70 -10.75
CA ALA A 479 -2.68 6.02 -11.39
C ALA A 479 -3.14 6.77 -12.65
N LEU A 480 -3.37 8.08 -12.54
CA LEU A 480 -3.82 8.94 -13.64
C LEU A 480 -2.81 8.99 -14.79
N LEU A 481 -1.51 9.07 -14.50
CA LEU A 481 -0.46 9.05 -15.52
C LEU A 481 -0.52 7.76 -16.35
N ARG A 482 -0.54 6.60 -15.66
CA ARG A 482 -0.60 5.29 -16.32
C ARG A 482 -1.91 5.08 -17.07
N PHE A 483 -3.02 5.57 -16.52
CA PHE A 483 -4.32 5.57 -17.20
C PHE A 483 -4.27 6.35 -18.52
N ARG A 484 -3.68 7.56 -18.52
CA ARG A 484 -3.52 8.36 -19.75
C ARG A 484 -2.59 7.74 -20.77
N GLN A 485 -1.62 6.95 -20.32
CA GLN A 485 -0.75 6.14 -21.19
C GLN A 485 -1.44 4.86 -21.69
N GLN A 486 -2.74 4.66 -21.42
CA GLN A 486 -3.52 3.45 -21.73
C GLN A 486 -3.01 2.17 -21.04
N ARG A 487 -2.17 2.31 -20.02
CA ARG A 487 -1.65 1.21 -19.20
C ARG A 487 -2.64 0.87 -18.08
N LEU A 488 -3.87 0.52 -18.46
CA LEU A 488 -5.00 0.37 -17.54
C LEU A 488 -4.76 -0.69 -16.45
N LYS A 489 -4.13 -1.81 -16.79
CA LYS A 489 -3.78 -2.86 -15.82
C LYS A 489 -2.83 -2.34 -14.74
N GLU A 490 -1.91 -1.46 -15.11
CA GLU A 490 -0.91 -0.91 -14.22
C GLU A 490 -1.42 0.30 -13.43
N SER A 491 -2.48 0.98 -13.88
CA SER A 491 -3.10 2.07 -13.11
C SER A 491 -3.97 1.57 -11.95
N VAL A 492 -4.59 0.39 -12.09
CA VAL A 492 -5.52 -0.17 -11.08
C VAL A 492 -4.92 -0.24 -9.68
N PRO A 493 -3.72 -0.81 -9.45
CA PRO A 493 -3.17 -0.93 -8.09
C PRO A 493 -2.97 0.42 -7.40
N TYR A 494 -2.60 1.46 -8.16
CA TYR A 494 -2.41 2.80 -7.60
C TYR A 494 -3.75 3.49 -7.29
N PHE A 495 -4.79 3.28 -8.11
CA PHE A 495 -6.13 3.75 -7.77
C PHE A 495 -6.69 3.00 -6.56
N GLU A 496 -6.54 1.69 -6.47
CA GLU A 496 -6.95 0.89 -5.30
C GLU A 496 -6.26 1.39 -4.03
N LYS A 497 -4.94 1.65 -4.10
CA LYS A 497 -4.16 2.20 -3.00
C LYS A 497 -4.66 3.59 -2.58
N ALA A 498 -4.88 4.51 -3.53
CA ALA A 498 -5.43 5.83 -3.24
C ALA A 498 -6.82 5.75 -2.55
N VAL A 499 -7.70 4.87 -3.05
CA VAL A 499 -9.03 4.63 -2.46
C VAL A 499 -8.95 4.05 -1.04
N ALA A 500 -7.94 3.22 -0.76
CA ALA A 500 -7.72 2.65 0.56
C ALA A 500 -7.13 3.65 1.56
N LEU A 501 -6.32 4.61 1.09
CA LEU A 501 -5.67 5.62 1.92
C LEU A 501 -6.61 6.76 2.35
N GLU A 502 -7.61 7.09 1.52
CA GLU A 502 -8.54 8.20 1.75
C GLU A 502 -10.00 7.76 1.59
N GLU A 503 -10.76 7.80 2.69
CA GLU A 503 -12.16 7.36 2.72
C GLU A 503 -13.10 8.29 1.92
N GLY A 504 -12.71 9.56 1.73
CA GLY A 504 -13.46 10.54 0.95
C GLY A 504 -13.23 10.48 -0.56
N ASP A 505 -12.25 9.71 -1.05
CA ASP A 505 -11.87 9.71 -2.46
C ASP A 505 -12.88 8.95 -3.33
N PHE A 506 -13.86 9.68 -3.87
CA PHE A 506 -14.81 9.14 -4.84
C PHE A 506 -14.27 9.19 -6.28
N GLY A 507 -13.36 10.11 -6.61
CA GLY A 507 -12.84 10.26 -7.97
C GLY A 507 -11.98 9.08 -8.41
N SER A 508 -11.03 8.65 -7.57
CA SER A 508 -10.20 7.46 -7.84
C SER A 508 -11.04 6.18 -7.89
N ALA A 509 -12.05 6.06 -7.03
CA ALA A 509 -13.00 4.95 -7.07
C ALA A 509 -13.83 4.96 -8.36
N GLY A 510 -14.24 6.13 -8.84
CA GLY A 510 -14.92 6.29 -10.12
C GLY A 510 -14.04 5.87 -11.30
N MET A 511 -12.76 6.22 -11.28
CA MET A 511 -11.80 5.80 -12.31
C MET A 511 -11.59 4.27 -12.33
N LEU A 512 -11.69 3.59 -11.18
CA LEU A 512 -11.66 2.12 -11.12
C LEU A 512 -12.84 1.48 -11.86
N ILE A 513 -14.03 2.10 -11.84
CA ILE A 513 -15.18 1.63 -12.62
C ILE A 513 -14.80 1.56 -14.11
N THR A 514 -14.23 2.64 -14.64
CA THR A 514 -13.77 2.70 -16.03
C THR A 514 -12.69 1.67 -16.31
N CYS A 515 -11.68 1.55 -15.43
CA CYS A 515 -10.58 0.61 -15.60
C CYS A 515 -11.07 -0.84 -15.62
N TYR A 516 -11.85 -1.26 -14.63
CA TYR A 516 -12.34 -2.65 -14.56
C TYR A 516 -13.33 -2.98 -15.67
N THR A 517 -14.16 -2.02 -16.09
CA THR A 517 -15.07 -2.21 -17.23
C THR A 517 -14.26 -2.46 -18.51
N ALA A 518 -13.25 -1.64 -18.79
CA ALA A 518 -12.37 -1.81 -19.95
C ALA A 518 -11.54 -3.10 -19.89
N LEU A 519 -11.19 -3.58 -18.69
CA LEU A 519 -10.47 -4.84 -18.47
C LEU A 519 -11.40 -6.07 -18.46
N GLY A 520 -12.71 -5.91 -18.65
CA GLY A 520 -13.68 -7.01 -18.69
C GLY A 520 -13.93 -7.66 -17.32
N ASN A 521 -13.79 -6.91 -16.22
CA ASN A 521 -14.05 -7.37 -14.86
C ASN A 521 -15.32 -6.70 -14.27
N PRO A 522 -16.53 -7.16 -14.64
CA PRO A 522 -17.78 -6.52 -14.22
C PRO A 522 -18.02 -6.58 -12.70
N GLU A 523 -17.53 -7.63 -12.03
CA GLU A 523 -17.65 -7.77 -10.57
C GLU A 523 -16.82 -6.72 -9.83
N ALA A 524 -15.58 -6.48 -10.27
CA ALA A 524 -14.75 -5.43 -9.68
C ALA A 524 -15.28 -4.03 -10.03
N ALA A 525 -15.77 -3.82 -11.26
CA ALA A 525 -16.42 -2.58 -11.66
C ALA A 525 -17.66 -2.29 -10.79
N ARG A 526 -18.46 -3.31 -10.48
CA ARG A 526 -19.62 -3.18 -9.59
C ARG A 526 -19.22 -2.78 -8.17
N ARG A 527 -18.22 -3.44 -7.58
CA ARG A 527 -17.71 -3.06 -6.24
C ARG A 527 -17.18 -1.63 -6.22
N ALA A 528 -16.43 -1.23 -7.25
CA ALA A 528 -15.96 0.15 -7.38
C ALA A 528 -17.12 1.14 -7.52
N ALA A 529 -18.21 0.77 -8.20
CA ALA A 529 -19.42 1.58 -8.30
C ALA A 529 -20.14 1.72 -6.94
N GLU A 530 -20.24 0.65 -6.15
CA GLU A 530 -20.82 0.70 -4.80
C GLU A 530 -20.03 1.65 -3.88
N ILE A 531 -18.69 1.57 -3.92
CA ILE A 531 -17.81 2.47 -3.15
C ILE A 531 -17.96 3.93 -3.61
N THR A 532 -17.89 4.17 -4.93
CA THR A 532 -18.03 5.50 -5.54
C THR A 532 -19.35 6.14 -5.15
N LEU A 533 -20.47 5.41 -5.29
CA LEU A 533 -21.80 5.91 -4.97
C LEU A 533 -21.91 6.26 -3.49
N ALA A 534 -21.49 5.38 -2.58
CA ALA A 534 -21.56 5.62 -1.15
C ALA A 534 -20.74 6.85 -0.71
N ARG A 535 -19.57 7.08 -1.33
CA ARG A 535 -18.72 8.24 -1.05
C ARG A 535 -19.30 9.52 -1.67
N ALA A 536 -19.78 9.46 -2.91
CA ALA A 536 -20.43 10.58 -3.59
C ALA A 536 -21.69 11.05 -2.83
N GLU A 537 -22.53 10.13 -2.34
CA GLU A 537 -23.72 10.46 -1.52
C GLU A 537 -23.34 11.20 -0.23
N LYS A 538 -22.27 10.78 0.45
CA LYS A 538 -21.75 11.49 1.64
C LYS A 538 -21.30 12.90 1.32
N VAL A 539 -20.66 13.12 0.17
CA VAL A 539 -20.23 14.46 -0.28
C VAL A 539 -21.43 15.31 -0.65
N LEU A 540 -22.40 14.77 -1.40
CA LEU A 540 -23.62 15.48 -1.81
C LEU A 540 -24.53 15.85 -0.64
N ALA A 541 -24.45 15.12 0.49
CA ALA A 541 -25.12 15.49 1.72
C ALA A 541 -24.52 16.76 2.38
N ARG A 542 -23.25 17.07 2.09
CA ARG A 542 -22.55 18.27 2.58
C ARG A 542 -22.57 19.41 1.56
N ASP A 543 -22.38 19.09 0.29
CA ASP A 543 -22.44 20.03 -0.83
C ASP A 543 -23.32 19.46 -1.94
N SER A 544 -24.59 19.87 -1.94
CA SER A 544 -25.59 19.40 -2.89
C SER A 544 -25.34 19.82 -4.33
N ASN A 545 -24.36 20.70 -4.58
CA ASN A 545 -24.03 21.24 -5.90
C ASN A 545 -22.66 20.75 -6.41
N ASN A 546 -22.05 19.76 -5.75
CA ASN A 546 -20.78 19.20 -6.21
C ASN A 546 -20.96 18.41 -7.52
N GLY A 547 -20.69 19.07 -8.64
CA GLY A 547 -20.83 18.47 -9.98
C GLY A 547 -19.90 17.27 -10.23
N SER A 548 -18.71 17.24 -9.61
CA SER A 548 -17.79 16.11 -9.72
C SER A 548 -18.34 14.85 -9.04
N ALA A 549 -18.88 15.00 -7.83
CA ALA A 549 -19.52 13.91 -7.10
C ALA A 549 -20.76 13.40 -7.84
N MET A 550 -21.58 14.29 -8.43
CA MET A 550 -22.72 13.87 -9.26
C MET A 550 -22.28 13.14 -10.53
N GLY A 551 -21.22 13.60 -11.21
CA GLY A 551 -20.68 12.96 -12.41
C GLY A 551 -20.23 11.53 -12.14
N HIS A 552 -19.29 11.34 -11.20
CA HIS A 552 -18.81 10.02 -10.81
C HIS A 552 -19.92 9.14 -10.21
N GLY A 553 -20.84 9.74 -9.45
CA GLY A 553 -22.01 9.05 -8.90
C GLY A 553 -22.98 8.56 -9.99
N SER A 554 -23.14 9.32 -11.07
CA SER A 554 -23.99 8.94 -12.22
C SER A 554 -23.41 7.73 -12.95
N ASP A 555 -22.09 7.70 -13.17
CA ASP A 555 -21.39 6.54 -13.75
C ASP A 555 -21.56 5.30 -12.88
N ALA A 556 -21.43 5.46 -11.56
CA ALA A 556 -21.66 4.38 -10.61
C ALA A 556 -23.11 3.86 -10.64
N LEU A 557 -24.10 4.76 -10.65
CA LEU A 557 -25.51 4.41 -10.75
C LEU A 557 -25.83 3.65 -12.04
N ALA A 558 -25.21 4.04 -13.17
CA ALA A 558 -25.38 3.36 -14.44
C ALA A 558 -24.89 1.90 -14.38
N VAL A 559 -23.69 1.66 -13.82
CA VAL A 559 -23.14 0.31 -13.64
C VAL A 559 -23.98 -0.54 -12.67
N LEU A 560 -24.61 0.10 -11.68
CA LEU A 560 -25.52 -0.57 -10.74
C LEU A 560 -26.94 -0.79 -11.29
N GLY A 561 -27.22 -0.41 -12.53
CA GLY A 561 -28.52 -0.59 -13.18
C GLY A 561 -29.59 0.43 -12.76
N GLN A 562 -29.20 1.53 -12.12
CA GLN A 562 -30.10 2.59 -11.63
C GLN A 562 -30.19 3.75 -12.63
N SER A 563 -30.58 3.44 -13.87
CA SER A 563 -30.50 4.36 -15.01
C SER A 563 -31.27 5.67 -14.85
N GLU A 564 -32.43 5.66 -14.19
CA GLU A 564 -33.22 6.89 -13.98
C GLU A 564 -32.57 7.83 -12.97
N ARG A 565 -32.00 7.30 -11.88
CA ARG A 565 -31.21 8.09 -10.92
C ARG A 565 -29.94 8.63 -11.55
N ALA A 566 -29.28 7.83 -12.40
CA ALA A 566 -28.09 8.25 -13.12
C ALA A 566 -28.38 9.45 -14.05
N LYS A 567 -29.50 9.42 -14.78
CA LYS A 567 -29.92 10.54 -15.64
C LYS A 567 -30.24 11.80 -14.84
N ASP A 568 -30.93 11.67 -13.70
CA ASP A 568 -31.24 12.80 -12.82
C ASP A 568 -29.96 13.49 -12.32
N TRP A 569 -29.02 12.70 -11.80
CA TRP A 569 -27.75 13.22 -11.29
C TRP A 569 -26.89 13.84 -12.39
N MET A 570 -26.83 13.23 -13.57
CA MET A 570 -26.11 13.77 -14.71
C MET A 570 -26.73 15.09 -15.21
N ALA A 571 -28.06 15.17 -15.26
CA ALA A 571 -28.76 16.40 -15.63
C ALA A 571 -28.46 17.54 -14.64
N ARG A 572 -28.43 17.23 -13.34
CA ARG A 572 -28.07 18.18 -12.27
C ARG A 572 -26.60 18.58 -12.32
N ALA A 573 -25.70 17.66 -12.64
CA ALA A 573 -24.25 17.94 -12.78
C ALA A 573 -23.94 18.92 -13.92
N LEU A 574 -24.76 18.92 -14.97
CA LEU A 574 -24.64 19.79 -16.14
C LEU A 574 -25.32 21.15 -15.96
N LEU A 575 -26.08 21.35 -14.88
CA LEU A 575 -26.60 22.67 -14.58
C LEU A 575 -25.42 23.59 -14.24
N PRO A 576 -25.29 24.77 -14.87
CA PRO A 576 -24.25 25.71 -14.51
C PRO A 576 -24.40 26.04 -13.02
N SER A 577 -23.35 25.77 -12.24
CA SER A 577 -23.30 26.17 -10.84
C SER A 577 -23.69 27.64 -10.74
N PRO A 578 -24.72 28.00 -9.95
CA PRO A 578 -25.09 29.40 -9.81
C PRO A 578 -23.86 30.14 -9.31
N THR A 579 -23.44 31.12 -10.10
CA THR A 579 -22.42 32.10 -9.73
C THR A 579 -22.94 32.76 -8.45
N ILE A 580 -22.27 32.52 -7.32
CA ILE A 580 -22.46 33.30 -6.09
C ILE A 580 -21.50 34.47 -6.17
#